data_AF-A0A534C8Y2-F1
#
_entry.id   AF-A0A534C8Y2-F1
#
_cell.length_a   1.000
_cell.length_b   1.000
_cell.length_c   1.000
_cell.angle_alpha   90.00
_cell.angle_beta   90.00
_cell.angle_gamma   90.00
#
_symmetry.space_group_name_H-M   'P 1'
#
loop_
_entity.id
_entity.type
_entity.pdbx_description
1 polymer ?
#
loop_
_entity_poly.entity_id
_entity_poly.type
_entity_poly.pdbx_seq_one_letter_code
_entity_poly.pdbx_strand_id
1 'polypeptide(L)'
;GALSDPRVATLPIIAAAGGVVIPALLYALINTDPAARRGWAIPTATDIAFAVGVLSLIGRKVPPALRLLLLTLAIIDDIAAIVVIALVYSGGIALAGLLVVAAGVLGVLLLQWLGVQRALAYVLPGALLWFGMLRAGLHPTLAGVLLGLLTPVTSAFGRAPRDPGARRVTESPVVRVEAMLHPWVAFGVMPLFALANAGVSLKGLDLSAAAPLAVSAGVVSGLVLGKPIGIVLASIAAVRLGLCALPAGVRWSHMVLLGLLGGIGFTMSIFIANLAFDNPALLAAAKFAVLVGSALAATLGLLLGRAARQRPPR
;
A
#
# COMPACT_ATOMS: atom_id res chain seq x y z
N GLY A 1 -8.27 10.92 -14.47
CA GLY A 1 -7.73 10.61 -13.12
C GLY A 1 -6.25 10.95 -13.06
N ALA A 2 -5.60 10.84 -11.91
CA ALA A 2 -4.17 11.16 -11.77
C ALA A 2 -3.24 10.24 -12.60
N LEU A 3 -3.72 9.03 -12.92
CA LEU A 3 -2.98 8.01 -13.68
C LEU A 3 -3.45 7.88 -15.15
N SER A 4 -4.40 8.70 -15.61
CA SER A 4 -4.92 8.57 -16.98
C SER A 4 -4.07 9.27 -18.03
N ASP A 5 -3.23 10.23 -17.62
CA ASP A 5 -2.25 10.85 -18.50
C ASP A 5 -0.89 10.16 -18.29
N PRO A 6 -0.34 9.45 -19.28
CA PRO A 6 0.95 8.78 -19.15
C PRO A 6 2.07 9.75 -18.78
N ARG A 7 2.02 11.02 -19.22
CA ARG A 7 3.07 12.01 -18.88
C ARG A 7 3.10 12.34 -17.40
N VAL A 8 1.95 12.30 -16.74
CA VAL A 8 1.80 12.57 -15.29
C VAL A 8 2.06 11.30 -14.47
N ALA A 9 1.69 10.13 -15.00
CA ALA A 9 1.82 8.85 -14.32
C ALA A 9 3.26 8.28 -14.32
N THR A 10 4.09 8.61 -15.32
CA THR A 10 5.44 8.03 -15.48
C THR A 10 6.33 8.23 -14.25
N LEU A 11 6.38 9.46 -13.70
CA LEU A 11 7.27 9.75 -12.57
C LEU A 11 6.87 8.95 -11.30
N PRO A 12 5.60 8.98 -10.82
CA PRO A 12 5.16 8.14 -9.71
C PRO A 12 5.41 6.64 -9.92
N ILE A 13 5.18 6.11 -11.11
CA ILE A 13 5.40 4.68 -11.42
C ILE A 13 6.87 4.30 -11.28
N ILE A 14 7.77 5.06 -11.90
CA ILE A 14 9.21 4.77 -11.83
C ILE A 14 9.74 4.99 -10.41
N ALA A 15 9.26 6.03 -9.72
CA ALA A 15 9.60 6.30 -8.33
C ALA A 15 9.15 5.15 -7.39
N ALA A 16 7.93 4.66 -7.54
CA ALA A 16 7.39 3.52 -6.79
C ALA A 16 8.21 2.24 -7.07
N ALA A 17 8.54 1.97 -8.33
CA ALA A 17 9.38 0.83 -8.69
C ALA A 17 10.74 0.87 -7.97
N GLY A 18 11.40 2.04 -7.96
CA GLY A 18 12.62 2.24 -7.17
C GLY A 18 12.39 2.08 -5.66
N GLY A 19 11.26 2.59 -5.17
CA GLY A 19 10.79 2.47 -3.79
C GLY A 19 10.38 1.07 -3.36
N VAL A 20 10.26 0.10 -4.27
CA VAL A 20 10.06 -1.31 -3.96
C VAL A 20 11.38 -2.08 -4.10
N VAL A 21 12.10 -1.87 -5.20
CA VAL A 21 13.31 -2.63 -5.53
C VAL A 21 14.45 -2.35 -4.55
N ILE A 22 14.74 -1.09 -4.23
CA ILE A 22 15.91 -0.76 -3.39
C ILE A 22 15.73 -1.24 -1.93
N PRO A 23 14.59 -1.00 -1.24
CA PRO A 23 14.39 -1.56 0.10
C PRO A 23 14.47 -3.09 0.15
N ALA A 24 13.90 -3.76 -0.86
CA ALA A 24 13.95 -5.21 -0.99
C ALA A 24 15.39 -5.72 -1.11
N LEU A 25 16.20 -5.09 -1.97
CA LEU A 25 17.61 -5.43 -2.15
C LEU A 25 18.42 -5.17 -0.88
N LEU A 26 18.24 -4.03 -0.22
CA LEU A 26 18.94 -3.74 1.04
C LEU A 26 18.62 -4.78 2.12
N TYR A 27 17.34 -5.15 2.24
CA TYR A 27 16.95 -6.21 3.17
C TYR A 27 17.62 -7.54 2.82
N ALA A 28 17.59 -7.95 1.55
CA ALA A 28 18.12 -9.23 1.09
C ALA A 28 19.66 -9.32 1.24
N LEU A 29 20.37 -8.20 1.08
CA LEU A 29 21.82 -8.12 1.29
C LEU A 29 22.20 -8.32 2.77
N ILE A 30 21.36 -7.83 3.69
CA ILE A 30 21.59 -7.97 5.14
C ILE A 30 21.18 -9.37 5.63
N ASN A 31 20.11 -9.92 5.07
CA ASN A 31 19.50 -11.17 5.52
C ASN A 31 19.81 -12.32 4.57
N THR A 32 20.92 -13.01 4.80
CA THR A 32 21.34 -14.18 4.00
C THR A 32 20.77 -15.50 4.50
N ASP A 33 20.34 -15.56 5.77
CA ASP A 33 19.71 -16.74 6.37
C ASP A 33 18.43 -17.13 5.61
N PRO A 34 18.28 -18.41 5.18
CA PRO A 34 17.03 -18.91 4.59
C PRO A 34 15.75 -18.52 5.35
N ALA A 35 15.77 -18.55 6.68
CA ALA A 35 14.60 -18.23 7.49
C ALA A 35 14.25 -16.74 7.45
N ALA A 36 15.26 -15.86 7.41
CA ALA A 36 15.09 -14.41 7.41
C ALA A 36 14.79 -13.84 6.00
N ARG A 37 15.23 -14.52 4.93
CA ARG A 37 15.05 -14.07 3.53
C ARG A 37 13.60 -13.87 3.11
N ARG A 38 12.66 -14.59 3.73
CA ARG A 38 11.22 -14.43 3.45
C ARG A 38 10.71 -13.02 3.76
N GLY A 39 11.35 -12.26 4.65
CA GLY A 39 10.92 -10.91 5.02
C GLY A 39 11.27 -9.78 4.04
N TRP A 40 11.79 -10.08 2.83
CA TRP A 40 12.29 -9.05 1.91
C TRP A 40 11.26 -7.99 1.49
N ALA A 41 9.97 -8.35 1.48
CA ALA A 41 8.89 -7.45 1.13
C ALA A 41 8.43 -6.54 2.29
N ILE A 42 8.91 -6.77 3.52
CA ILE A 42 8.49 -5.98 4.70
C ILE A 42 8.81 -4.49 4.52
N PRO A 43 10.04 -4.08 4.14
CA PRO A 43 10.38 -2.66 3.99
C PRO A 43 9.93 -2.03 2.66
N THR A 44 9.18 -2.75 1.82
CA THR A 44 8.69 -2.21 0.54
C THR A 44 7.33 -1.55 0.64
N ALA A 45 6.59 -1.80 1.73
CA ALA A 45 5.25 -1.26 1.93
C ALA A 45 5.25 0.14 2.53
N THR A 46 4.19 0.90 2.23
CA THR A 46 3.97 2.26 2.71
C THR A 46 2.56 2.35 3.32
N ASP A 47 2.44 2.83 4.56
CA ASP A 47 1.15 3.13 5.19
C ASP A 47 0.68 4.52 4.78
N ILE A 48 -0.23 4.56 3.79
CA ILE A 48 -0.75 5.80 3.23
C ILE A 48 -1.44 6.70 4.26
N ALA A 49 -2.14 6.12 5.25
CA ALA A 49 -2.89 6.87 6.24
C ALA A 49 -1.94 7.65 7.15
N PHE A 50 -0.88 6.99 7.63
CA PHE A 50 0.15 7.66 8.41
C PHE A 50 1.00 8.62 7.58
N ALA A 51 1.37 8.25 6.35
CA ALA A 51 2.17 9.12 5.48
C ALA A 51 1.44 10.42 5.15
N VAL A 52 0.15 10.36 4.79
CA VAL A 52 -0.70 11.53 4.56
C VAL A 52 -0.95 12.28 5.87
N GLY A 53 -1.14 11.58 7.00
CA GLY A 53 -1.26 12.17 8.33
C GLY A 53 -0.04 13.02 8.69
N VAL A 54 1.17 12.48 8.56
CA VAL A 54 2.42 13.22 8.80
C VAL A 54 2.57 14.37 7.80
N LEU A 55 2.25 14.17 6.53
CA LEU A 55 2.29 15.24 5.53
C LEU A 55 1.34 16.40 5.88
N SER A 56 0.19 16.10 6.47
CA SER A 56 -0.79 17.10 6.93
C SER A 56 -0.25 17.96 8.08
N LEU A 57 0.56 17.38 8.98
CA LEU A 57 1.25 18.11 10.06
C LEU A 57 2.33 19.07 9.52
N ILE A 58 2.91 18.77 8.35
CA ILE A 58 3.83 19.67 7.63
C ILE A 58 3.07 20.86 6.99
N GLY A 59 1.74 20.83 6.92
CA GLY A 59 0.90 22.01 6.71
C GLY A 59 0.79 22.51 5.27
N ARG A 60 0.29 23.74 5.12
CA ARG A 60 -0.19 24.30 3.85
C ARG A 60 0.91 24.67 2.83
N LYS A 61 2.18 24.74 3.24
CA LYS A 61 3.31 25.13 2.36
C LYS A 61 3.85 23.99 1.49
N VAL A 62 3.37 22.76 1.68
CA VAL A 62 3.70 21.65 0.79
C VAL A 62 2.98 21.86 -0.55
N PRO A 63 3.70 21.81 -1.69
CA PRO A 63 3.09 21.90 -3.01
C PRO A 63 1.95 20.88 -3.16
N PRO A 64 0.77 21.25 -3.70
CA PRO A 64 -0.31 20.30 -3.96
C PRO A 64 0.14 19.10 -4.79
N ALA A 65 1.06 19.34 -5.74
CA ALA A 65 1.68 18.30 -6.55
C ALA A 65 2.40 17.22 -5.73
N LEU A 66 2.98 17.55 -4.56
CA LEU A 66 3.63 16.56 -3.70
C LEU A 66 2.61 15.65 -3.01
N ARG A 67 1.44 16.17 -2.63
CA ARG A 67 0.35 15.35 -2.06
C ARG A 67 -0.18 14.36 -3.08
N LEU A 68 -0.38 14.83 -4.31
CA LEU A 68 -0.79 13.97 -5.43
C LEU A 68 0.26 12.89 -5.71
N LEU A 69 1.54 13.26 -5.70
CA LEU A 69 2.63 12.34 -5.96
C LEU A 69 2.78 11.30 -4.83
N LEU A 70 2.61 11.68 -3.57
CA LEU A 70 2.56 10.73 -2.44
C LEU A 70 1.38 9.76 -2.57
N LEU A 71 0.18 10.27 -2.86
CA LEU A 71 -1.02 9.45 -3.00
C LEU A 71 -0.84 8.43 -4.14
N THR A 72 -0.38 8.88 -5.30
CA THR A 72 -0.17 8.01 -6.47
C THR A 72 0.94 6.98 -6.24
N LEU A 73 2.07 7.39 -5.65
CA LEU A 73 3.16 6.48 -5.30
C LEU A 73 2.68 5.42 -4.29
N ALA A 74 1.96 5.80 -3.24
CA ALA A 74 1.45 4.87 -2.24
C ALA A 74 0.47 3.85 -2.84
N ILE A 75 -0.42 4.28 -3.73
CA ILE A 75 -1.32 3.36 -4.44
C ILE A 75 -0.54 2.36 -5.28
N ILE A 76 0.51 2.80 -5.99
CA ILE A 76 1.32 1.91 -6.83
C ILE A 76 2.11 0.92 -5.96
N ASP A 77 2.69 1.39 -4.85
CA ASP A 77 3.36 0.55 -3.86
C ASP A 77 2.41 -0.50 -3.26
N ASP A 78 1.16 -0.13 -2.95
CA ASP A 78 0.15 -1.06 -2.43
C ASP A 78 -0.23 -2.13 -3.46
N ILE A 79 -0.39 -1.75 -4.73
CA ILE A 79 -0.62 -2.70 -5.82
C ILE A 79 0.58 -3.65 -5.95
N ALA A 80 1.81 -3.13 -5.89
CA ALA A 80 3.01 -3.95 -5.93
C ALA A 80 3.07 -4.93 -4.75
N ALA A 81 2.74 -4.46 -3.54
CA ALA A 81 2.65 -5.30 -2.34
C ALA A 81 1.60 -6.41 -2.50
N ILE A 82 0.41 -6.09 -3.02
CA ILE A 82 -0.65 -7.07 -3.30
C ILE A 82 -0.17 -8.15 -4.28
N VAL A 83 0.52 -7.76 -5.37
CA VAL A 83 1.07 -8.69 -6.35
C VAL A 83 2.13 -9.59 -5.72
N VAL A 84 3.05 -9.01 -4.93
CA VAL A 84 4.06 -9.78 -4.19
C VAL A 84 3.40 -10.78 -3.25
N ILE A 85 2.35 -10.37 -2.53
CA ILE A 85 1.61 -11.25 -1.62
C ILE A 85 0.98 -12.42 -2.37
N ALA A 86 0.32 -12.14 -3.50
CA ALA A 86 -0.31 -13.16 -4.31
C ALA A 86 0.68 -14.21 -4.84
N LEU A 87 1.87 -13.77 -5.26
CA LEU A 87 2.84 -14.63 -5.93
C LEU A 87 3.82 -15.32 -4.98
N VAL A 88 4.20 -14.69 -3.87
CA VAL A 88 5.29 -15.16 -2.99
C VAL A 88 4.78 -15.84 -1.72
N TYR A 89 3.67 -15.36 -1.17
CA TYR A 89 3.11 -15.86 0.09
C TYR A 89 1.85 -16.73 -0.09
N SER A 90 1.54 -17.16 -1.32
CA SER A 90 0.47 -18.13 -1.57
C SER A 90 0.94 -19.57 -1.30
N GLY A 91 0.08 -20.35 -0.64
CA GLY A 91 0.38 -21.71 -0.18
C GLY A 91 0.12 -22.81 -1.20
N GLY A 92 0.03 -22.47 -2.49
CA GLY A 92 -0.41 -23.36 -3.57
C GLY A 92 -1.85 -23.11 -4.00
N ILE A 93 -2.33 -23.89 -4.98
CA ILE A 93 -3.67 -23.73 -5.58
C ILE A 93 -4.47 -25.01 -5.39
N ALA A 94 -5.47 -24.98 -4.50
CA ALA A 94 -6.43 -26.06 -4.35
C ALA A 94 -7.65 -25.84 -5.25
N LEU A 95 -7.92 -26.81 -6.14
CA LEU A 95 -9.01 -26.72 -7.12
C LEU A 95 -10.38 -26.52 -6.48
N ALA A 96 -10.64 -27.16 -5.33
CA ALA A 96 -11.90 -27.01 -4.60
C ALA A 96 -12.13 -25.56 -4.16
N GLY A 97 -11.09 -24.85 -3.72
CA GLY A 97 -11.19 -23.43 -3.37
C GLY A 97 -11.46 -22.55 -4.59
N LEU A 98 -10.85 -22.85 -5.74
CA LEU A 98 -11.09 -22.12 -6.98
C LEU A 98 -12.54 -22.19 -7.45
N LEU A 99 -13.22 -23.32 -7.26
CA LEU A 99 -14.66 -23.44 -7.59
C LEU A 99 -15.51 -22.50 -6.73
N VAL A 100 -15.16 -22.34 -5.45
CA VAL A 100 -15.85 -21.40 -4.54
C VAL A 100 -15.57 -19.95 -4.94
N VAL A 101 -14.32 -19.64 -5.32
CA VAL A 101 -13.99 -18.32 -5.88
C VAL A 101 -14.80 -18.04 -7.14
N ALA A 102 -14.86 -19.00 -8.07
CA ALA A 102 -15.64 -18.86 -9.30
C ALA A 102 -17.14 -18.62 -9.00
N ALA A 103 -17.71 -19.36 -8.04
CA ALA A 103 -19.09 -19.13 -7.59
C ALA A 103 -19.28 -17.73 -6.99
N GLY A 104 -18.31 -17.23 -6.22
CA GLY A 104 -18.31 -15.86 -5.69
C GLY A 104 -18.28 -14.81 -6.81
N VAL A 105 -17.38 -14.95 -7.79
CA VAL A 105 -17.29 -14.06 -8.96
C VAL A 105 -18.60 -14.08 -9.75
N LEU A 106 -19.13 -15.27 -10.06
CA LEU A 106 -20.39 -15.42 -10.76
C LEU A 106 -21.56 -14.79 -9.99
N GLY A 107 -21.57 -14.91 -8.67
CA GLY A 107 -22.55 -14.25 -7.80
C GLY A 107 -22.47 -12.73 -7.91
N VAL A 108 -21.27 -12.16 -7.90
CA VAL A 108 -21.06 -10.71 -8.13
C VAL A 108 -21.59 -10.32 -9.51
N LEU A 109 -21.18 -11.02 -10.57
CA LEU A 109 -21.60 -10.72 -11.94
C LEU A 109 -23.11 -10.89 -12.15
N LEU A 110 -23.74 -11.88 -11.51
CA LEU A 110 -25.18 -12.09 -11.57
C LEU A 110 -25.94 -10.93 -10.91
N LEU A 111 -25.53 -10.52 -9.71
CA LEU A 111 -26.12 -9.36 -9.04
C LEU A 111 -25.94 -8.09 -9.87
N GLN A 112 -24.80 -7.96 -10.54
CA GLN A 112 -24.54 -6.83 -11.42
C GLN A 112 -25.44 -6.86 -12.65
N TRP A 113 -25.59 -8.03 -13.27
CA TRP A 113 -26.46 -8.23 -14.43
C TRP A 113 -27.93 -7.97 -14.10
N LEU A 114 -28.38 -8.33 -12.90
CA LEU A 114 -29.71 -8.01 -12.37
C LEU A 114 -29.88 -6.53 -12.00
N GLY A 115 -28.82 -5.72 -12.03
CA GLY A 115 -28.85 -4.29 -11.72
C GLY A 115 -29.01 -4.00 -10.23
N VAL A 116 -28.57 -4.90 -9.35
CA VAL A 116 -28.68 -4.72 -7.90
C VAL A 116 -27.67 -3.67 -7.44
N GLN A 117 -28.18 -2.53 -6.96
CA GLN A 117 -27.36 -1.40 -6.52
C GLN A 117 -27.10 -1.37 -5.01
N ARG A 118 -27.68 -2.29 -4.23
CA ARG A 118 -27.52 -2.31 -2.76
C ARG A 118 -26.16 -2.92 -2.40
N ALA A 119 -25.30 -2.14 -1.74
CA ALA A 119 -23.96 -2.60 -1.32
C ALA A 119 -24.02 -3.88 -0.47
N LEU A 120 -25.02 -4.01 0.42
CA LEU A 120 -25.21 -5.18 1.27
C LEU A 120 -25.42 -6.49 0.49
N ALA A 121 -25.95 -6.44 -0.74
CA ALA A 121 -26.13 -7.64 -1.55
C ALA A 121 -24.80 -8.27 -1.97
N TYR A 122 -23.72 -7.47 -2.04
CA TYR A 122 -22.38 -7.92 -2.45
C TYR A 122 -21.57 -8.50 -1.28
N VAL A 123 -22.07 -8.42 -0.04
CA VAL A 123 -21.41 -8.99 1.15
C VAL A 123 -21.34 -10.51 1.04
N LEU A 124 -22.42 -11.17 0.59
CA LEU A 124 -22.45 -12.64 0.48
C LEU A 124 -21.51 -13.18 -0.62
N PRO A 125 -21.54 -12.66 -1.86
CA PRO A 125 -20.52 -12.99 -2.86
C PRO A 125 -19.09 -12.64 -2.41
N GLY A 126 -18.90 -11.51 -1.73
CA GLY A 126 -17.61 -11.12 -1.15
C GLY A 126 -17.11 -12.12 -0.10
N ALA A 127 -17.99 -12.62 0.77
CA ALA A 127 -17.66 -13.65 1.76
C ALA A 127 -17.31 -14.98 1.09
N LEU A 128 -18.00 -15.36 0.02
CA LEU A 128 -17.66 -16.53 -0.79
C LEU A 128 -16.29 -16.38 -1.45
N LEU A 129 -15.98 -15.21 -2.03
CA LEU A 129 -14.66 -14.93 -2.57
C LEU A 129 -13.58 -15.07 -1.49
N TRP A 130 -13.78 -14.43 -0.33
CA TRP A 130 -12.84 -14.47 0.78
C TRP A 130 -12.58 -15.90 1.28
N PHE A 131 -13.65 -16.67 1.51
CA PHE A 131 -13.55 -18.06 1.95
C PHE A 131 -12.95 -18.96 0.87
N GLY A 132 -13.32 -18.75 -0.39
CA GLY A 132 -12.77 -19.47 -1.54
C GLY A 132 -11.27 -19.26 -1.68
N MET A 133 -10.78 -18.02 -1.54
CA MET A 133 -9.35 -17.72 -1.54
C MET A 133 -8.62 -18.48 -0.43
N LEU A 134 -9.15 -18.42 0.80
CA LEU A 134 -8.59 -19.14 1.95
C LEU A 134 -8.48 -20.66 1.66
N ARG A 135 -9.54 -21.26 1.10
CA ARG A 135 -9.57 -22.69 0.76
C ARG A 135 -8.71 -23.02 -0.46
N ALA A 136 -8.49 -22.07 -1.36
CA ALA A 136 -7.66 -22.23 -2.54
C ALA A 136 -6.17 -22.17 -2.22
N GLY A 137 -5.75 -21.79 -1.01
CA GLY A 137 -4.35 -21.49 -0.68
C GLY A 137 -3.90 -20.11 -1.15
N LEU A 138 -4.85 -19.29 -1.64
CA LEU A 138 -4.64 -17.90 -1.99
C LEU A 138 -4.90 -17.00 -0.78
N HIS A 139 -4.28 -15.82 -0.78
CA HIS A 139 -4.42 -14.93 0.35
C HIS A 139 -5.82 -14.27 0.38
N PRO A 140 -6.58 -14.32 1.49
CA PRO A 140 -7.95 -13.81 1.53
C PRO A 140 -8.10 -12.31 1.24
N THR A 141 -7.06 -11.51 1.47
CA THR A 141 -7.04 -10.07 1.17
C THR A 141 -7.25 -9.77 -0.33
N LEU A 142 -6.87 -10.70 -1.21
CA LEU A 142 -7.12 -10.58 -2.65
C LEU A 142 -8.60 -10.54 -3.00
N ALA A 143 -9.48 -11.11 -2.16
CA ALA A 143 -10.92 -11.07 -2.38
C ALA A 143 -11.46 -9.65 -2.37
N GLY A 144 -10.97 -8.79 -1.46
CA GLY A 144 -11.36 -7.38 -1.40
C GLY A 144 -10.92 -6.61 -2.65
N VAL A 145 -9.69 -6.86 -3.11
CA VAL A 145 -9.14 -6.27 -4.35
C VAL A 145 -9.96 -6.70 -5.57
N LEU A 146 -10.24 -8.00 -5.70
CA LEU A 146 -11.07 -8.55 -6.77
C LEU A 146 -12.48 -7.94 -6.76
N LEU A 147 -13.12 -7.85 -5.60
CA LEU A 147 -14.44 -7.23 -5.48
C LEU A 147 -14.41 -5.76 -5.88
N GLY A 148 -13.37 -5.02 -5.49
CA GLY A 148 -13.15 -3.64 -5.91
C GLY A 148 -12.99 -3.50 -7.43
N LEU A 149 -12.17 -4.34 -8.05
CA LEU A 149 -11.95 -4.37 -9.50
C LEU A 149 -13.21 -4.77 -10.29
N LEU A 150 -14.04 -5.64 -9.72
CA LEU A 150 -15.32 -6.03 -10.32
C LEU A 150 -16.39 -4.93 -10.16
N THR A 151 -16.22 -3.97 -9.24
CA THR A 151 -17.25 -2.97 -8.97
C THR A 151 -17.35 -1.96 -10.13
N PRO A 152 -18.54 -1.73 -10.71
CA PRO A 152 -18.68 -0.87 -11.89
C PRO A 152 -18.29 0.59 -11.64
N VAL A 153 -17.53 1.14 -12.60
CA VAL A 153 -17.10 2.55 -12.63
C VAL A 153 -18.13 3.46 -13.33
N THR A 154 -19.03 2.90 -14.13
CA THR A 154 -20.11 3.64 -14.79
C THR A 154 -21.41 3.53 -14.01
N SER A 155 -22.19 4.60 -13.99
CA SER A 155 -23.51 4.65 -13.34
C SER A 155 -24.61 3.92 -14.11
N ALA A 156 -24.37 3.62 -15.39
CA ALA A 156 -25.23 2.78 -16.21
C ALA A 156 -24.98 1.30 -15.88
N PHE A 157 -25.70 0.80 -14.89
CA PHE A 157 -25.82 -0.64 -14.60
C PHE A 157 -26.55 -1.34 -15.78
N GLY A 158 -25.84 -1.62 -16.87
CA GLY A 158 -26.31 -2.46 -17.99
C GLY A 158 -27.59 -1.99 -18.70
N ARG A 159 -28.09 -0.78 -18.46
CA ARG A 159 -29.27 -0.22 -19.12
C ARG A 159 -28.95 1.15 -19.70
N ALA A 160 -29.19 1.29 -21.01
CA ALA A 160 -29.16 2.57 -21.68
C ALA A 160 -30.10 3.55 -20.94
N PRO A 161 -29.75 4.84 -20.81
CA PRO A 161 -30.63 5.83 -20.20
C PRO A 161 -31.97 5.79 -20.91
N ARG A 162 -33.06 5.51 -20.17
CA ARG A 162 -34.43 5.53 -20.71
C ARG A 162 -34.89 6.93 -21.08
N ASP A 163 -34.12 7.95 -20.74
CA ASP A 163 -34.49 9.35 -20.91
C ASP A 163 -33.25 10.21 -21.25
N PRO A 164 -33.10 10.70 -22.50
CA PRO A 164 -31.99 11.56 -22.92
C PRO A 164 -31.90 12.90 -22.17
N GLY A 165 -32.98 13.31 -21.48
CA GLY A 165 -33.06 14.58 -20.75
C GLY A 165 -32.77 14.49 -19.25
N ALA A 166 -32.77 13.29 -18.66
CA ALA A 166 -32.59 13.11 -17.22
C ALA A 166 -31.11 13.09 -16.83
N ARG A 167 -30.49 14.27 -16.78
CA ARG A 167 -29.14 14.47 -16.20
C ARG A 167 -29.17 14.29 -14.68
N ARG A 168 -29.49 13.09 -14.19
CA ARG A 168 -29.06 12.70 -12.84
C ARG A 168 -27.63 12.23 -12.98
N VAL A 169 -26.72 13.07 -12.48
CA VAL A 169 -25.35 12.65 -12.14
C VAL A 169 -25.49 11.64 -11.00
N THR A 170 -25.95 10.42 -11.30
CA THR A 170 -25.86 9.31 -10.36
C THR A 170 -24.39 8.98 -10.25
N GLU A 171 -23.81 9.22 -9.08
CA GLU A 171 -22.46 8.79 -8.74
C GLU A 171 -22.29 7.31 -9.10
N SER A 172 -21.10 6.94 -9.58
CA SER A 172 -20.85 5.56 -9.94
C SER A 172 -20.87 4.66 -8.70
N PRO A 173 -21.28 3.38 -8.85
CA PRO A 173 -21.33 2.44 -7.73
C PRO A 173 -20.03 2.36 -6.94
N VAL A 174 -18.88 2.37 -7.63
CA VAL A 174 -17.55 2.35 -7.00
C VAL A 174 -17.30 3.58 -6.11
N VAL A 175 -17.61 4.79 -6.59
CA VAL A 175 -17.42 6.04 -5.82
C VAL A 175 -18.30 6.05 -4.58
N ARG A 176 -19.55 5.59 -4.71
CA ARG A 176 -20.48 5.49 -3.59
C ARG A 176 -20.00 4.49 -2.53
N VAL A 177 -19.54 3.31 -2.96
CA VAL A 177 -19.03 2.28 -2.03
C VAL A 177 -17.75 2.75 -1.34
N GLU A 178 -16.83 3.38 -2.08
CA GLU A 178 -15.62 3.99 -1.53
C GLU A 178 -15.96 5.02 -0.43
N ALA A 179 -16.85 5.96 -0.73
CA ALA A 179 -17.28 6.98 0.22
C ALA A 179 -17.94 6.40 1.48
N MET A 180 -18.72 5.31 1.33
CA MET A 180 -19.34 4.61 2.46
C MET A 180 -18.33 3.84 3.31
N LEU A 181 -17.32 3.21 2.70
CA LEU A 181 -16.32 2.40 3.40
C LEU A 181 -15.23 3.24 4.06
N HIS A 182 -14.86 4.38 3.46
CA HIS A 182 -13.73 5.19 3.92
C HIS A 182 -13.76 5.51 5.42
N PRO A 183 -14.87 5.98 6.03
CA PRO A 183 -14.92 6.26 7.46
C PRO A 183 -14.69 5.00 8.32
N TRP A 184 -15.29 3.88 7.93
CA TRP A 184 -15.15 2.61 8.65
C TRP A 184 -13.73 2.07 8.57
N VAL A 185 -13.10 2.16 7.39
CA VAL A 185 -11.72 1.72 7.20
C VAL A 185 -10.76 2.62 7.97
N ALA A 186 -10.88 3.95 7.82
CA ALA A 186 -9.96 4.91 8.41
C ALA A 186 -10.06 5.00 9.94
N PHE A 187 -11.27 4.92 10.50
CA PHE A 187 -11.49 5.14 11.94
C PHE A 187 -11.86 3.88 12.72
N GLY A 188 -12.22 2.78 12.06
CA GLY A 188 -12.55 1.51 12.69
C GLY A 188 -11.51 0.43 12.40
N VAL A 189 -11.46 -0.04 11.15
CA VAL A 189 -10.66 -1.20 10.76
C VAL A 189 -9.16 -0.96 10.95
N MET A 190 -8.63 0.14 10.43
CA MET A 190 -7.19 0.43 10.49
C MET A 190 -6.69 0.64 11.94
N PRO A 191 -7.34 1.44 12.80
CA PRO A 191 -6.95 1.56 14.20
C PRO A 191 -7.05 0.24 14.97
N LEU A 192 -8.12 -0.54 14.75
CA LEU A 192 -8.27 -1.85 15.39
C LEU A 192 -7.19 -2.84 14.94
N PHE A 193 -6.90 -2.88 13.65
CA PHE A 193 -5.83 -3.70 13.08
C PHE A 193 -4.47 -3.32 13.68
N ALA A 194 -4.18 -2.02 13.74
CA ALA A 194 -2.97 -1.48 14.33
C ALA A 194 -2.88 -1.87 15.82
N LEU A 195 -3.94 -1.67 16.60
CA LEU A 195 -3.95 -2.03 18.03
C LEU A 195 -3.72 -3.53 18.25
N ALA A 196 -4.37 -4.38 17.45
CA ALA A 196 -4.25 -5.83 17.57
C ALA A 196 -2.87 -6.36 17.16
N ASN A 197 -2.17 -5.70 16.22
CA ASN A 197 -0.93 -6.20 15.65
C ASN A 197 0.34 -5.44 16.07
N ALA A 198 0.22 -4.18 16.51
CA ALA A 198 1.36 -3.36 16.94
C ALA A 198 1.77 -3.62 18.40
N GLY A 199 0.99 -4.40 19.16
CA GLY A 199 1.35 -4.87 20.49
C GLY A 199 2.53 -5.84 20.45
N VAL A 200 3.76 -5.31 20.39
CA VAL A 200 4.98 -6.13 20.41
C VAL A 200 5.35 -6.43 21.86
N SER A 201 5.33 -7.71 22.23
CA SER A 201 5.83 -8.15 23.54
C SER A 201 7.34 -8.01 23.59
N LEU A 202 7.85 -7.09 24.41
CA LEU A 202 9.28 -6.92 24.63
C LEU A 202 9.91 -8.10 25.40
N LYS A 203 9.09 -8.93 26.05
CA LYS A 203 9.56 -10.05 26.89
C LYS A 203 10.16 -11.23 26.11
N GLY A 204 10.06 -11.24 24.78
CA GLY A 204 10.66 -12.27 23.90
C GLY A 204 11.53 -11.69 22.78
N LEU A 205 11.89 -10.40 22.88
CA LEU A 205 12.70 -9.72 21.88
C LEU A 205 14.18 -9.96 22.17
N ASP A 206 14.74 -11.02 21.57
CA ASP A 206 16.17 -11.31 21.68
C ASP A 206 16.94 -10.74 20.48
N LEU A 207 17.42 -9.49 20.61
CA LEU A 207 18.28 -8.85 19.62
C LEU A 207 19.76 -9.23 19.77
N SER A 208 20.11 -10.08 20.74
CA SER A 208 21.48 -10.62 20.82
C SER A 208 21.72 -11.72 19.79
N ALA A 209 20.65 -12.42 19.38
CA ALA A 209 20.69 -13.40 18.32
C ALA A 209 20.87 -12.76 16.94
N ALA A 210 21.74 -13.36 16.12
CA ALA A 210 22.13 -12.81 14.82
C ALA A 210 20.95 -12.65 13.83
N ALA A 211 20.04 -13.63 13.75
CA ALA A 211 18.93 -13.59 12.80
C ALA A 211 17.86 -12.52 13.14
N PRO A 212 17.30 -12.44 14.37
CA PRO A 212 16.42 -11.33 14.76
C PRO A 212 17.05 -9.94 14.58
N LEU A 213 18.34 -9.80 14.89
CA LEU A 213 19.08 -8.56 14.70
C LEU A 213 19.19 -8.19 13.21
N ALA A 214 19.52 -9.16 12.35
CA ALA A 214 19.60 -8.97 10.90
C ALA A 214 18.25 -8.59 10.28
N VAL A 215 17.15 -9.24 10.70
CA VAL A 215 15.79 -8.88 10.27
C VAL A 215 15.50 -7.45 10.66
N SER A 216 15.80 -7.08 11.91
CA SER A 216 15.56 -5.73 12.41
C SER A 216 16.36 -4.68 11.64
N ALA A 217 17.65 -4.93 11.43
CA ALA A 217 18.54 -4.05 10.69
C ALA A 217 18.12 -3.92 9.21
N GLY A 218 17.68 -5.02 8.59
CA GLY A 218 17.17 -5.03 7.22
C GLY A 218 15.89 -4.23 7.06
N VAL A 219 14.93 -4.38 7.97
CA VAL A 219 13.67 -3.63 7.95
C VAL A 219 13.92 -2.13 8.18
N VAL A 220 14.67 -1.77 9.22
CA VAL A 220 14.94 -0.35 9.54
C VAL A 220 15.73 0.32 8.41
N SER A 221 16.78 -0.33 7.91
CA SER A 221 17.58 0.25 6.82
C SER A 221 16.78 0.34 5.51
N GLY A 222 15.96 -0.66 5.19
CA GLY A 222 15.08 -0.64 4.03
C GLY A 222 14.04 0.49 4.09
N LEU A 223 13.38 0.68 5.23
CA LEU A 223 12.37 1.74 5.40
C LEU A 223 13.00 3.15 5.47
N VAL A 224 14.07 3.33 6.24
CA VAL A 224 14.63 4.66 6.53
C VAL A 224 15.59 5.13 5.44
N LEU A 225 16.38 4.21 4.84
CA LEU A 225 17.36 4.55 3.81
C LEU A 225 16.90 4.06 2.44
N GLY A 226 16.44 2.82 2.34
CA GLY A 226 16.06 2.19 1.08
C GLY A 226 14.96 2.94 0.34
N LYS A 227 13.87 3.31 1.03
CA LYS A 227 12.74 4.03 0.42
C LYS A 227 13.18 5.39 -0.14
N PRO A 228 13.84 6.28 0.64
CA PRO A 228 14.36 7.53 0.10
C PRO A 228 15.34 7.34 -1.05
N ILE A 229 16.31 6.45 -0.90
CA ILE A 229 17.34 6.21 -1.93
C ILE A 229 16.68 5.70 -3.21
N GLY A 230 15.80 4.70 -3.12
CA GLY A 230 15.13 4.11 -4.26
C GLY A 230 14.24 5.11 -5.00
N ILE A 231 13.40 5.84 -4.27
CA ILE A 231 12.50 6.82 -4.86
C ILE A 231 13.28 7.96 -5.53
N VAL A 232 14.30 8.50 -4.87
CA VAL A 232 15.08 9.62 -5.39
C VAL A 232 15.94 9.18 -6.59
N LEU A 233 16.66 8.06 -6.50
CA LEU A 233 17.51 7.58 -7.58
C LEU A 233 16.71 7.23 -8.83
N ALA A 234 15.59 6.52 -8.68
CA ALA A 234 14.73 6.18 -9.80
C ALA A 234 14.12 7.44 -10.44
N SER A 235 13.72 8.43 -9.62
CA SER A 235 13.24 9.72 -10.11
C SER A 235 14.33 10.51 -10.86
N ILE A 236 15.56 10.53 -10.36
CA ILE A 236 16.71 11.18 -11.04
C ILE A 236 16.97 10.50 -12.38
N ALA A 237 16.99 9.16 -12.41
CA ALA A 237 17.20 8.41 -13.63
C ALA A 237 16.10 8.72 -14.66
N ALA A 238 14.83 8.69 -14.26
CA ALA A 238 13.70 8.99 -15.14
C ALA A 238 13.77 10.40 -15.75
N VAL A 239 14.12 11.40 -14.94
CA VAL A 239 14.27 12.79 -15.39
C VAL A 239 15.48 12.96 -16.31
N ARG A 240 16.62 12.33 -15.98
CA ARG A 240 17.84 12.40 -16.81
C ARG A 240 17.70 11.70 -18.15
N LEU A 241 16.93 10.62 -18.20
CA LEU A 241 16.64 9.89 -19.43
C LEU A 241 15.55 10.58 -20.27
N GLY A 242 15.02 11.72 -19.84
CA GLY A 242 13.99 12.46 -20.58
C GLY A 242 12.61 11.79 -20.60
N LEU A 243 12.37 10.79 -19.72
CA LEU A 243 11.09 10.06 -19.66
C LEU A 243 9.98 10.90 -19.02
N CYS A 244 10.34 11.81 -18.13
CA CYS A 244 9.40 12.67 -17.40
C CYS A 244 10.10 13.93 -16.85
N ALA A 245 9.31 14.88 -16.36
CA ALA A 245 9.80 16.07 -15.65
C ALA A 245 9.25 16.12 -14.22
N LEU A 246 9.96 16.82 -13.32
CA LEU A 246 9.44 17.11 -11.98
C LEU A 246 8.21 18.02 -12.09
N PRO A 247 7.13 17.76 -11.32
CA PRO A 247 5.96 18.63 -11.32
C PRO A 247 6.29 20.06 -10.85
N ALA A 248 5.53 21.04 -11.33
CA ALA A 248 5.71 22.44 -10.96
C ALA A 248 5.71 22.64 -9.43
N GLY A 249 6.73 23.33 -8.91
CA GLY A 249 6.90 23.59 -7.48
C GLY A 249 7.52 22.44 -6.67
N VAL A 250 7.76 21.26 -7.29
CA VAL A 250 8.46 20.15 -6.64
C VAL A 250 9.97 20.30 -6.84
N ARG A 251 10.74 20.20 -5.74
CA ARG A 251 12.20 20.29 -5.72
C ARG A 251 12.76 18.94 -5.28
N TRP A 252 14.05 18.68 -5.51
CA TRP A 252 14.69 17.44 -5.05
C TRP A 252 14.59 17.22 -3.54
N SER A 253 14.57 18.29 -2.72
CA SER A 253 14.29 18.17 -1.28
C SER A 253 12.90 17.63 -0.97
N HIS A 254 11.90 17.92 -1.81
CA HIS A 254 10.57 17.35 -1.70
C HIS A 254 10.54 15.88 -2.10
N MET A 255 11.40 15.44 -3.03
CA MET A 255 11.53 14.02 -3.38
C MET A 255 12.18 13.21 -2.26
N VAL A 256 13.16 13.78 -1.54
CA VAL A 256 13.71 13.16 -0.33
C VAL A 256 12.64 13.07 0.77
N LEU A 257 11.88 14.15 0.98
CA LEU A 257 10.76 14.15 1.93
C LEU A 257 9.73 13.07 1.58
N LEU A 258 9.32 13.01 0.31
CA LEU A 258 8.43 11.97 -0.20
C LEU A 258 8.98 10.57 0.09
N GLY A 259 10.26 10.36 -0.15
CA GLY A 259 10.93 9.10 0.15
C GLY A 259 10.88 8.71 1.63
N LEU A 260 11.09 9.67 2.53
CA LEU A 260 10.98 9.45 3.98
C LEU A 260 9.54 9.15 4.40
N LEU A 261 8.56 9.84 3.82
CA LEU A 261 7.14 9.55 4.07
C LEU A 261 6.74 8.19 3.50
N GLY A 262 7.31 7.79 2.37
CA GLY A 262 7.20 6.43 1.81
C GLY A 262 7.87 5.36 2.68
N GLY A 263 8.79 5.75 3.57
CA GLY A 263 9.40 4.87 4.57
C GLY A 263 8.52 4.58 5.78
N ILE A 264 7.33 5.18 5.87
CA ILE A 264 6.40 4.92 6.97
C ILE A 264 5.59 3.68 6.62
N GLY A 265 6.14 2.49 6.88
CA GLY A 265 5.49 1.22 6.52
C GLY A 265 4.40 0.75 7.49
N PHE A 266 4.52 1.11 8.76
CA PHE A 266 3.61 0.80 9.89
C PHE A 266 2.67 -0.40 9.67
N THR A 267 1.36 -0.17 9.43
CA THR A 267 0.38 -1.27 9.39
C THR A 267 0.63 -2.22 8.21
N MET A 268 0.96 -1.70 7.03
CA MET A 268 1.19 -2.51 5.84
C MET A 268 2.46 -3.36 5.95
N SER A 269 3.53 -2.81 6.53
CA SER A 269 4.74 -3.59 6.82
C SER A 269 4.53 -4.63 7.93
N ILE A 270 3.76 -4.32 8.98
CA ILE A 270 3.38 -5.30 10.01
C ILE A 270 2.52 -6.42 9.40
N PHE A 271 1.62 -6.07 8.49
CA PHE A 271 0.81 -7.04 7.76
C PHE A 271 1.68 -8.01 6.95
N ILE A 272 2.63 -7.49 6.15
CA ILE A 272 3.57 -8.34 5.41
C ILE A 272 4.45 -9.16 6.36
N ALA A 273 4.86 -8.62 7.50
CA ALA A 273 5.65 -9.37 8.49
C ALA A 273 4.90 -10.61 9.02
N ASN A 274 3.59 -10.48 9.30
CA ASN A 274 2.74 -11.61 9.69
C ASN A 274 2.60 -12.67 8.58
N LEU A 275 2.77 -12.30 7.31
CA LEU A 275 2.77 -13.24 6.19
C LEU A 275 4.14 -13.89 5.97
N ALA A 276 5.21 -13.18 6.30
CA ALA A 276 6.57 -13.61 6.03
C ALA A 276 7.12 -14.59 7.08
N PHE A 277 6.68 -14.49 8.34
CA PHE A 277 7.29 -15.21 9.46
C PHE A 277 6.29 -15.98 10.31
N ASP A 278 6.42 -17.31 10.29
CA ASP A 278 5.79 -18.21 11.27
C ASP A 278 6.59 -18.26 12.59
N ASN A 279 7.89 -17.96 12.54
CA ASN A 279 8.76 -17.97 13.72
C ASN A 279 8.45 -16.75 14.61
N PRO A 280 8.00 -16.95 15.87
CA PRO A 280 7.64 -15.84 16.76
C PRO A 280 8.77 -14.85 17.05
N ALA A 281 10.03 -15.31 17.10
CA ALA A 281 11.17 -14.45 17.39
C ALA A 281 11.47 -13.50 16.21
N LEU A 282 11.46 -14.02 14.98
CA LEU A 282 11.65 -13.21 13.77
C LEU A 282 10.48 -12.24 13.57
N LEU A 283 9.25 -12.69 13.83
CA LEU A 283 8.06 -11.85 13.74
C LEU A 283 8.09 -10.70 14.76
N ALA A 284 8.47 -10.97 16.01
CA ALA A 284 8.60 -9.95 17.04
C ALA A 284 9.66 -8.91 16.68
N ALA A 285 10.83 -9.37 16.20
CA ALA A 285 11.90 -8.51 15.73
C ALA A 285 11.46 -7.64 14.53
N ALA A 286 10.80 -8.24 13.54
CA ALA A 286 10.26 -7.52 12.39
C ALA A 286 9.24 -6.45 12.79
N LYS A 287 8.27 -6.78 13.65
CA LYS A 287 7.26 -5.82 14.13
C LYS A 287 7.91 -4.67 14.89
N PHE A 288 8.85 -4.97 15.79
CA PHE A 288 9.61 -3.94 16.51
C PHE A 288 10.37 -3.02 15.54
N ALA A 289 11.08 -3.61 14.57
CA ALA A 289 11.84 -2.88 13.58
C ALA A 289 10.96 -2.02 12.66
N VAL A 290 9.76 -2.49 12.29
CA VAL A 290 8.79 -1.67 11.56
C VAL A 290 8.36 -0.45 12.37
N LEU A 291 8.09 -0.61 13.68
CA LEU A 291 7.73 0.50 14.55
C LEU A 291 8.86 1.53 14.65
N VAL A 292 10.09 1.06 14.91
CA VAL A 292 11.27 1.92 15.01
C VAL A 292 11.56 2.61 13.67
N GLY A 293 11.60 1.85 12.57
CA GLY A 293 11.86 2.38 11.24
C GLY A 293 10.80 3.40 10.81
N SER A 294 9.52 3.12 11.05
CA SER A 294 8.43 4.04 10.72
C SER A 294 8.48 5.32 11.57
N ALA A 295 8.80 5.21 12.85
CA ALA A 295 8.98 6.37 13.72
C ALA A 295 10.18 7.23 13.31
N LEU A 296 11.32 6.61 12.95
CA LEU A 296 12.49 7.31 12.42
C LEU A 296 12.18 7.99 11.09
N ALA A 297 11.53 7.30 10.16
CA ALA A 297 11.13 7.86 8.87
C ALA A 297 10.17 9.05 9.03
N ALA A 298 9.16 8.92 9.91
CA ALA A 298 8.22 9.99 10.21
C ALA A 298 8.89 11.20 10.88
N THR A 299 9.77 10.98 11.86
CA THR A 299 10.48 12.07 12.56
C THR A 299 11.44 12.80 11.63
N LEU A 300 12.25 12.08 10.84
CA LEU A 300 13.13 12.67 9.84
C LEU A 300 12.33 13.42 8.76
N GLY A 301 11.20 12.85 8.31
CA GLY A 301 10.28 13.51 7.38
C GLY A 301 9.72 14.82 7.95
N LEU A 302 9.30 14.83 9.22
CA LEU A 302 8.83 16.04 9.90
C LEU A 302 9.94 17.09 10.03
N LEU A 303 11.15 16.69 10.42
CA LEU A 303 12.28 17.60 10.57
C LEU A 303 12.68 18.22 9.22
N LEU A 304 12.82 17.41 8.18
CA LEU A 304 13.13 17.88 6.82
C LEU A 304 12.00 18.77 6.27
N GLY A 305 10.76 18.35 6.46
CA GLY A 305 9.57 19.12 6.07
C GLY A 305 9.52 20.49 6.75
N ARG A 306 9.88 20.57 8.04
CA ARG A 306 9.97 21.84 8.79
C ARG A 306 11.15 22.71 8.34
N ALA A 307 12.32 22.13 8.12
CA ALA A 307 13.50 22.86 7.65
C ALA A 307 13.28 23.47 6.25
N ALA A 308 12.58 22.73 5.36
CA ALA A 308 12.19 23.24 4.05
C ALA A 308 11.23 24.44 4.12
N ARG A 309 10.50 24.65 5.23
CA ARG A 309 9.62 25.82 5.43
C ARG A 309 10.37 27.14 5.59
N GLN A 310 11.65 27.11 5.99
CA GLN A 310 12.41 28.31 6.36
C GLN A 310 13.15 28.96 5.18
N ARG A 311 13.23 28.31 4.02
CA ARG A 311 13.90 28.87 2.84
C ARG A 311 12.90 29.62 1.95
N PRO A 312 12.97 30.96 1.84
CA PRO A 312 12.12 31.70 0.91
C PRO A 312 12.36 31.22 -0.53
N PRO A 313 11.35 31.30 -1.41
CA PRO A 313 11.56 31.09 -2.84
C PRO A 313 12.61 32.10 -3.31
N ARG A 314 13.71 31.59 -3.87
CA ARG A 314 14.62 32.36 -4.70
C ARG A 314 13.99 32.52 -6.08
#